data_AF-A0A0D2P224-F1
#
_entry.id   AF-A0A0D2P224-F1
#
_cell.length_a   1.000
_cell.length_b   1.000
_cell.length_c   1.000
_cell.angle_alpha   90.00
_cell.angle_beta   90.00
_cell.angle_gamma   90.00
#
_symmetry.space_group_name_H-M   'P 1'
#
loop_
_entity.id
_entity.type
_entity.pdbx_description
1 polymer ?
#
loop_
_entity_poly.entity_id
_entity_poly.type
_entity_poly.pdbx_seq_one_letter_code
_entity_poly.pdbx_strand_id
1 'polypeptide(L)'
;MSTPSASATPGDIKNSNSISISTSSNTSTSSVVPTEKLGVGARTLSASTLKDALSKLASGPLHVSNPVAALQANVDFVPAQIPRKRRLQMLAVAIWSVMIVITSCAWLILWSIPPLWPFLVTYYIWARWIDTAPERGGRSSQWWRSSLFWRYFADYYPASFLKEADLPADRPYVFGYHPHGIIGMGALATFATEATGFSQAFPGIKPHLLTLTTNFQMPFYRDILLALGVCSVSKKSCSNILKSGPGMAITIVVGGAAESLSARPGTADLTLRKRLGFIKLAIQHGADLVPVFSFGENDIYEQMPNEKGTTVYALQRKFQSLFGFTLPLFHGRGLLNYNLGLMPYRREIVAVIGNPIHVRQSDKPTLEEVMEIQKKYIEELTRIWNTYKDKFAKARLRELNIID
;
A
#
# COMPACT_ATOMS: atom_id res chain seq x y z
N MET A 1 63.83 23.67 -12.54
CA MET A 1 64.81 22.63 -12.17
C MET A 1 64.06 21.35 -11.86
N SER A 2 64.29 20.37 -12.74
CA SER A 2 64.30 18.91 -12.50
C SER A 2 63.05 18.22 -11.92
N THR A 3 62.34 17.57 -12.85
CA THR A 3 61.76 16.22 -12.70
C THR A 3 62.85 15.18 -12.30
N PRO A 4 62.47 13.92 -12.04
CA PRO A 4 62.50 12.97 -13.15
C PRO A 4 61.28 12.02 -13.23
N SER A 5 60.99 11.72 -14.50
CA SER A 5 60.19 10.64 -15.07
C SER A 5 60.80 9.25 -14.86
N ALA A 6 59.99 8.19 -14.98
CA ALA A 6 60.26 7.11 -15.94
C ALA A 6 59.02 6.22 -16.19
N SER A 7 58.63 6.18 -17.45
CA SER A 7 57.75 5.24 -18.14
C SER A 7 58.54 4.04 -18.67
N ALA A 8 57.91 2.87 -18.81
CA ALA A 8 58.12 1.94 -19.94
C ALA A 8 57.07 0.80 -19.97
N THR A 9 56.23 0.80 -21.00
CA THR A 9 55.59 -0.36 -21.66
C THR A 9 56.59 -0.92 -22.72
N PRO A 10 56.29 -1.85 -23.67
CA PRO A 10 55.10 -2.68 -23.97
C PRO A 10 55.42 -4.17 -24.31
N GLY A 11 54.38 -4.98 -24.59
CA GLY A 11 54.55 -6.31 -25.19
C GLY A 11 53.29 -6.76 -25.96
N ASP A 12 53.33 -6.56 -27.28
CA ASP A 12 52.40 -7.11 -28.28
C ASP A 12 52.66 -8.59 -28.53
N ILE A 13 51.62 -9.42 -28.70
CA ILE A 13 51.61 -10.53 -29.69
C ILE A 13 50.23 -10.63 -30.36
N LYS A 14 50.28 -10.49 -31.69
CA LYS A 14 49.23 -10.72 -32.70
C LYS A 14 48.99 -12.21 -32.96
N ASN A 15 47.76 -12.56 -33.35
CA ASN A 15 47.37 -13.32 -34.57
C ASN A 15 45.97 -13.93 -34.37
N SER A 16 44.94 -13.49 -35.09
CA SER A 16 44.56 -13.93 -36.45
C SER A 16 44.34 -15.44 -36.58
N ASN A 17 43.08 -15.86 -36.74
CA ASN A 17 42.69 -16.65 -37.91
C ASN A 17 41.16 -16.81 -38.03
N SER A 18 40.71 -16.43 -39.21
CA SER A 18 39.49 -16.81 -39.88
C SER A 18 39.49 -18.28 -40.31
N ILE A 19 38.30 -18.78 -40.66
CA ILE A 19 37.95 -19.81 -41.68
C ILE A 19 37.28 -21.10 -41.18
N SER A 20 36.23 -21.45 -41.95
CA SER A 20 35.61 -22.75 -42.25
C SER A 20 34.69 -23.45 -41.26
N ILE A 21 33.40 -23.27 -41.55
CA ILE A 21 32.38 -24.29 -41.81
C ILE A 21 32.95 -25.71 -42.08
N SER A 22 32.54 -26.69 -41.26
CA SER A 22 32.25 -28.05 -41.73
C SER A 22 31.20 -28.74 -40.85
N THR A 23 30.09 -29.03 -41.53
CA THR A 23 29.10 -30.09 -41.36
C THR A 23 29.31 -31.17 -40.28
N SER A 24 28.28 -31.37 -39.44
CA SER A 24 27.86 -32.70 -39.02
C SER A 24 26.33 -32.78 -38.97
N SER A 25 25.81 -33.60 -39.87
CA SER A 25 24.43 -34.02 -40.05
C SER A 25 23.79 -34.59 -38.78
N ASN A 26 22.52 -34.24 -38.53
CA ASN A 26 21.55 -35.23 -38.07
C ASN A 26 20.15 -34.90 -38.56
N THR A 27 19.61 -35.90 -39.25
CA THR A 27 18.30 -36.03 -39.89
C THR A 27 17.15 -36.09 -38.89
N SER A 28 16.04 -35.40 -39.19
CA SER A 28 14.69 -35.90 -38.91
C SER A 28 13.62 -35.09 -39.70
N THR A 29 13.29 -35.65 -40.86
CA THR A 29 11.95 -35.75 -41.48
C THR A 29 10.94 -34.59 -41.37
N SER A 30 10.68 -34.00 -42.53
CA SER A 30 9.56 -33.12 -42.88
C SER A 30 8.21 -33.83 -42.96
N SER A 31 7.14 -33.17 -42.50
CA SER A 31 5.79 -33.37 -43.03
C SER A 31 5.07 -32.03 -43.14
N VAL A 32 4.95 -31.56 -44.37
CA VAL A 32 4.21 -30.38 -44.82
C VAL A 32 2.70 -30.69 -44.82
N VAL A 33 1.87 -29.77 -44.31
CA VAL A 33 0.41 -29.78 -44.48
C VAL A 33 0.00 -28.38 -44.98
N PRO A 34 -0.95 -28.26 -45.94
CA PRO A 34 -1.00 -27.15 -46.89
C PRO A 34 -1.78 -25.93 -46.40
N THR A 35 -1.40 -24.76 -46.90
CA THR A 35 -2.16 -23.51 -46.86
C THR A 35 -3.39 -23.58 -47.76
N GLU A 36 -4.58 -23.54 -47.15
CA GLU A 36 -5.86 -23.40 -47.87
C GLU A 36 -6.35 -21.94 -47.85
N LYS A 37 -6.71 -21.45 -49.03
CA LYS A 37 -7.20 -20.09 -49.29
C LYS A 37 -8.59 -19.89 -48.65
N LEU A 38 -8.73 -18.88 -47.79
CA LEU A 38 -10.03 -18.46 -47.26
C LEU A 38 -10.83 -17.72 -48.34
N GLY A 39 -11.74 -18.45 -48.99
CA GLY A 39 -12.82 -17.88 -49.79
C GLY A 39 -13.92 -17.31 -48.91
N VAL A 40 -14.35 -16.09 -49.22
CA VAL A 40 -15.49 -15.40 -48.60
C VAL A 40 -16.78 -16.14 -49.00
N GLY A 41 -17.41 -16.80 -48.03
CA GLY A 41 -18.73 -17.42 -48.18
C GLY A 41 -19.47 -17.36 -46.85
N ALA A 42 -20.47 -16.47 -46.76
CA ALA A 42 -21.37 -16.38 -45.62
C ALA A 42 -22.13 -17.70 -45.45
N ARG A 43 -21.77 -18.49 -44.45
CA ARG A 43 -22.54 -19.69 -44.05
C ARG A 43 -23.58 -19.26 -43.03
N THR A 44 -24.82 -19.12 -43.48
CA THR A 44 -26.01 -19.05 -42.64
C THR A 44 -26.14 -20.37 -41.86
N LEU A 45 -25.90 -20.34 -40.56
CA LEU A 45 -26.18 -21.46 -39.66
C LEU A 45 -27.70 -21.63 -39.57
N SER A 46 -28.22 -22.79 -39.93
CA SER A 46 -29.65 -23.07 -39.78
C SER A 46 -30.01 -23.19 -38.30
N ALA A 47 -31.23 -22.76 -37.95
CA ALA A 47 -31.72 -22.80 -36.57
C ALA A 47 -31.66 -24.20 -35.94
N SER A 48 -31.71 -25.26 -36.76
CA SER A 48 -31.53 -26.65 -36.33
C SER A 48 -30.11 -26.97 -35.84
N THR A 49 -29.06 -26.47 -36.53
CA THR A 49 -27.67 -26.69 -36.11
C THR A 49 -27.34 -25.94 -34.82
N LEU A 50 -27.94 -24.76 -34.64
CA LEU A 50 -27.79 -23.97 -33.42
C LEU A 50 -28.48 -24.66 -32.23
N LYS A 51 -29.67 -25.23 -32.45
CA LYS A 51 -30.43 -25.95 -31.42
C LYS A 51 -29.70 -27.23 -30.98
N ASP A 52 -29.11 -27.97 -31.91
CA ASP A 52 -28.31 -29.16 -31.60
C ASP A 52 -27.01 -28.81 -30.86
N ALA A 53 -26.32 -27.73 -31.26
CA ALA A 53 -25.14 -27.24 -30.57
C ALA A 53 -25.45 -26.77 -29.13
N LEU A 54 -26.57 -26.05 -28.95
CA LEU A 54 -27.04 -25.61 -27.63
C LEU A 54 -27.50 -26.78 -26.75
N SER A 55 -28.11 -27.82 -27.33
CA SER A 55 -28.52 -29.03 -26.59
C SER A 55 -27.31 -29.83 -26.07
N LYS A 56 -26.21 -29.89 -26.84
CA LYS A 56 -24.94 -30.50 -26.43
C LYS A 56 -24.20 -29.68 -25.37
N LEU A 57 -24.32 -28.35 -25.42
CA LEU A 57 -23.83 -27.45 -24.37
C LEU A 57 -24.62 -27.55 -23.06
N ALA A 58 -25.92 -27.87 -23.14
CA ALA A 58 -26.79 -28.02 -21.97
C ALA A 58 -26.69 -29.41 -21.29
N SER A 59 -26.15 -30.42 -21.99
CA SER A 59 -26.11 -31.82 -21.51
C SER A 59 -24.71 -32.36 -21.19
N GLY A 60 -23.65 -31.60 -21.47
CA GLY A 60 -22.32 -31.91 -20.93
C GLY A 60 -22.26 -31.57 -19.44
N PRO A 61 -21.57 -32.37 -18.59
CA PRO A 61 -21.30 -31.95 -17.23
C PRO A 61 -20.46 -30.67 -17.32
N LEU A 62 -21.10 -29.53 -17.10
CA LEU A 62 -20.41 -28.28 -16.87
C LEU A 62 -19.59 -28.50 -15.60
N HIS A 63 -18.32 -28.85 -15.77
CA HIS A 63 -17.31 -28.77 -14.72
C HIS A 63 -17.09 -27.28 -14.44
N VAL A 64 -18.11 -26.59 -13.95
CA VAL A 64 -17.94 -25.37 -13.19
C VAL A 64 -17.25 -25.85 -11.93
N SER A 65 -15.93 -25.75 -11.90
CA SER A 65 -15.20 -25.68 -10.64
C SER A 65 -15.86 -24.54 -9.89
N ASN A 66 -16.82 -24.87 -9.03
CA ASN A 66 -17.67 -23.93 -8.33
C ASN A 66 -16.71 -23.19 -7.37
N PRO A 67 -16.23 -21.97 -7.69
CA PRO A 67 -15.23 -21.33 -6.85
C PRO A 67 -15.85 -20.94 -5.50
N VAL A 68 -17.18 -20.94 -5.43
CA VAL A 68 -17.99 -20.77 -4.22
C VAL A 68 -18.02 -22.05 -3.36
N ALA A 69 -17.87 -23.25 -3.93
CA ALA A 69 -17.80 -24.48 -3.13
C ALA A 69 -16.45 -24.60 -2.42
N ALA A 70 -15.37 -24.05 -2.99
CA ALA A 70 -14.08 -23.90 -2.29
C ALA A 70 -14.13 -22.88 -1.13
N LEU A 71 -15.20 -22.08 -1.05
CA LEU A 71 -15.54 -21.18 0.05
C LEU A 71 -16.43 -21.85 1.10
N GLN A 72 -16.59 -23.18 1.10
CA GLN A 72 -16.99 -23.94 2.29
C GLN A 72 -15.84 -23.90 3.32
N ALA A 73 -15.48 -22.69 3.76
CA ALA A 73 -14.75 -22.49 4.98
C ALA A 73 -15.65 -23.04 6.09
N ASN A 74 -15.18 -24.06 6.81
CA ASN A 74 -15.73 -24.37 8.12
C ASN A 74 -15.77 -23.05 8.91
N VAL A 75 -16.98 -22.56 9.17
CA VAL A 75 -17.18 -21.28 9.85
C VAL A 75 -16.86 -21.53 11.31
N ASP A 76 -15.61 -21.28 11.69
CA ASP A 76 -15.20 -21.37 13.09
C ASP A 76 -15.83 -20.18 13.83
N PHE A 77 -16.92 -20.45 14.54
CA PHE A 77 -17.58 -19.46 15.38
C PHE A 77 -16.73 -19.13 16.60
N VAL A 78 -16.83 -17.89 17.07
CA VAL A 78 -16.08 -17.47 18.26
C VAL A 78 -16.69 -18.10 19.52
N PRO A 79 -15.89 -18.66 20.45
CA PRO A 79 -16.40 -19.21 21.70
C PRO A 79 -17.23 -18.18 22.47
N ALA A 80 -18.31 -18.64 23.14
CA ALA A 80 -19.23 -17.75 23.86
C ALA A 80 -18.55 -16.91 24.97
N GLN A 81 -17.45 -17.40 25.55
CA GLN A 81 -16.74 -16.75 26.65
C GLN A 81 -15.47 -16.02 26.17
N ILE A 82 -15.64 -14.89 25.48
CA ILE A 82 -14.55 -13.98 25.14
C ILE A 82 -14.36 -12.95 26.27
N PRO A 83 -13.12 -12.68 26.74
CA PRO A 83 -12.85 -11.59 27.67
C PRO A 83 -13.38 -10.24 27.16
N ARG A 84 -13.95 -9.41 28.05
CA ARG A 84 -14.51 -8.10 27.68
C ARG A 84 -13.51 -7.22 26.92
N LYS A 85 -12.23 -7.23 27.32
CA LYS A 85 -11.16 -6.51 26.63
C LYS A 85 -11.07 -6.87 25.14
N ARG A 86 -11.14 -8.16 24.81
CA ARG A 86 -11.06 -8.64 23.42
C ARG A 86 -12.30 -8.29 22.60
N ARG A 87 -13.48 -8.20 23.23
CA ARG A 87 -14.70 -7.68 22.59
C ARG A 87 -14.58 -6.18 22.26
N LEU A 88 -14.04 -5.38 23.18
CA LEU A 88 -13.82 -3.95 22.95
C LEU A 88 -12.77 -3.68 21.85
N GLN A 89 -11.70 -4.48 21.79
CA GLN A 89 -10.73 -4.46 20.70
C GLN A 89 -11.39 -4.74 19.34
N MET A 90 -12.19 -5.82 19.25
CA MET A 90 -12.94 -6.14 18.03
C MET A 90 -13.92 -5.03 17.67
N LEU A 91 -14.63 -4.47 18.64
CA LEU A 91 -15.57 -3.38 18.41
C LEU A 91 -14.87 -2.13 17.87
N ALA A 92 -13.72 -1.75 18.43
CA ALA A 92 -12.96 -0.59 17.97
C ALA A 92 -12.52 -0.74 16.52
N VAL A 93 -11.94 -1.88 16.16
CA VAL A 93 -11.55 -2.16 14.77
C VAL A 93 -12.76 -2.25 13.85
N ALA A 94 -13.87 -2.85 14.28
CA ALA A 94 -15.09 -2.93 13.48
C ALA A 94 -15.68 -1.56 13.18
N ILE A 95 -15.84 -0.72 14.21
CA ILE A 95 -16.31 0.65 14.07
C ILE A 95 -15.40 1.42 13.10
N TRP A 96 -14.08 1.26 13.21
CA TRP A 96 -13.15 1.91 12.30
C TRP A 96 -13.27 1.41 10.85
N SER A 97 -13.32 0.09 10.64
CA SER A 97 -13.43 -0.52 9.31
C SER A 97 -14.69 -0.09 8.55
N VAL A 98 -15.78 0.24 9.25
CA VAL A 98 -17.01 0.76 8.62
C VAL A 98 -17.23 2.26 8.86
N MET A 99 -16.25 3.00 9.38
CA MET A 99 -16.42 4.40 9.78
C MET A 99 -16.90 5.29 8.63
N ILE A 100 -16.36 5.08 7.43
CA ILE A 100 -16.78 5.81 6.23
C ILE A 100 -18.25 5.55 5.87
N VAL A 101 -18.73 4.32 6.08
CA VAL A 101 -20.13 3.92 5.85
C VAL A 101 -21.03 4.53 6.92
N ILE A 102 -20.63 4.45 8.20
CA ILE A 102 -21.36 5.04 9.32
C ILE A 102 -21.55 6.55 9.10
N THR A 103 -20.47 7.27 8.80
CA THR A 103 -20.49 8.73 8.58
C THR A 103 -21.27 9.12 7.33
N SER A 104 -21.19 8.34 6.26
CA SER A 104 -21.96 8.57 5.03
C SER A 104 -23.46 8.32 5.25
N CYS A 105 -23.84 7.26 5.97
CA CYS A 105 -25.23 7.01 6.35
C CYS A 105 -25.76 8.11 7.26
N ALA A 106 -24.98 8.56 8.25
CA ALA A 106 -25.34 9.68 9.11
C ALA A 106 -25.59 10.95 8.28
N TRP A 107 -24.71 11.27 7.32
CA TRP A 107 -24.90 12.41 6.42
C TRP A 107 -26.20 12.32 5.63
N LEU A 108 -26.51 11.16 5.04
CA LEU A 108 -27.74 10.95 4.27
C LEU A 108 -29.00 11.04 5.15
N ILE A 109 -28.95 10.50 6.37
CA ILE A 109 -30.05 10.58 7.34
C ILE A 109 -30.27 12.04 7.76
N LEU A 110 -29.22 12.82 8.00
CA LEU A 110 -29.41 14.25 8.34
C LEU A 110 -30.00 15.03 7.17
N TRP A 111 -29.64 14.68 5.93
CA TRP A 111 -30.24 15.25 4.73
C TRP A 111 -31.72 14.91 4.55
N SER A 112 -32.24 13.84 5.16
CA SER A 112 -33.67 13.54 5.12
C SER A 112 -34.51 14.42 6.07
N ILE A 113 -33.88 15.31 6.85
CA ILE A 113 -34.51 16.21 7.81
C ILE A 113 -34.42 17.66 7.30
N PRO A 114 -35.47 18.22 6.64
CA PRO A 114 -35.41 19.53 5.99
C PRO A 114 -34.98 20.71 6.88
N PRO A 115 -35.39 20.78 8.17
CA PRO A 115 -34.91 21.84 9.07
C PRO A 115 -33.38 21.89 9.25
N LEU A 116 -32.65 20.80 8.97
CA LEU A 116 -31.19 20.78 9.09
C LEU A 116 -30.46 21.28 7.84
N TRP A 117 -31.15 21.44 6.70
CA TRP A 117 -30.51 21.77 5.43
C TRP A 117 -29.66 23.04 5.44
N PRO A 118 -30.08 24.17 6.06
CA PRO A 118 -29.23 25.35 6.12
C PRO A 118 -27.87 25.07 6.76
N PHE A 119 -27.84 24.26 7.83
CA PHE A 119 -26.60 23.87 8.51
C PHE A 119 -25.76 22.90 7.68
N LEU A 120 -26.39 21.90 7.06
CA LEU A 120 -25.70 20.91 6.23
C LEU A 120 -25.09 21.56 4.97
N VAL A 121 -25.84 22.43 4.30
CA VAL A 121 -25.36 23.20 3.13
C VAL A 121 -24.20 24.10 3.55
N THR A 122 -24.33 24.84 4.66
CA THR A 122 -23.25 25.70 5.16
C THR A 122 -22.00 24.90 5.49
N TYR A 123 -22.14 23.78 6.21
CA TYR A 123 -21.03 22.89 6.53
C TYR A 123 -20.39 22.30 5.26
N TYR A 124 -21.19 21.84 4.29
CA TYR A 124 -20.67 21.29 3.05
C TYR A 124 -19.92 22.36 2.24
N ILE A 125 -20.47 23.56 2.11
CA ILE A 125 -19.80 24.67 1.41
C ILE A 125 -18.47 25.01 2.07
N TRP A 126 -18.49 25.17 3.39
CA TRP A 126 -17.28 25.42 4.16
C TRP A 126 -16.24 24.30 3.96
N ALA A 127 -16.63 23.04 4.12
CA ALA A 127 -15.74 21.89 4.03
C ALA A 127 -15.14 21.70 2.62
N ARG A 128 -15.87 22.07 1.57
CA ARG A 128 -15.45 21.87 0.17
C ARG A 128 -14.62 23.00 -0.40
N TRP A 129 -14.93 24.25 -0.06
CA TRP A 129 -14.34 25.42 -0.72
C TRP A 129 -13.58 26.38 0.20
N ILE A 130 -13.82 26.33 1.51
CA ILE A 130 -13.20 27.28 2.47
C ILE A 130 -12.12 26.58 3.30
N ASP A 131 -12.40 25.36 3.75
CA ASP A 131 -11.55 24.65 4.69
C ASP A 131 -10.28 24.10 4.01
N THR A 132 -9.14 24.67 4.38
CA THR A 132 -7.80 24.27 3.89
C THR A 132 -7.05 23.34 4.84
N ALA A 133 -7.65 22.95 5.97
CA ALA A 133 -7.00 22.11 6.97
C ALA A 133 -6.39 20.79 6.43
N PRO A 134 -7.03 20.05 5.50
CA PRO A 134 -6.44 18.84 4.91
C PRO A 134 -5.08 19.04 4.25
N GLU A 135 -4.75 20.27 3.84
CA GLU A 135 -3.50 20.62 3.17
C GLU A 135 -2.56 21.49 4.02
N ARG A 136 -2.88 21.71 5.30
CA ARG A 136 -2.13 22.62 6.19
C ARG A 136 -1.86 22.02 7.58
N GLY A 137 -1.69 20.71 7.67
CA GLY A 137 -1.38 20.02 8.93
C GLY A 137 -2.60 19.57 9.75
N GLY A 138 -3.81 19.66 9.17
CA GLY A 138 -5.02 19.11 9.78
C GLY A 138 -5.52 19.92 10.98
N ARG A 139 -6.24 19.25 11.88
CA ARG A 139 -6.75 19.81 13.14
C ARG A 139 -6.55 18.79 14.26
N SER A 140 -5.29 18.39 14.46
CA SER A 140 -4.93 17.34 15.40
C SER A 140 -5.50 17.64 16.80
N SER A 141 -6.26 16.69 17.33
CA SER A 141 -6.84 16.74 18.68
C SER A 141 -6.13 15.71 19.54
N GLN A 142 -5.33 16.20 20.50
CA GLN A 142 -4.58 15.31 21.38
C GLN A 142 -5.50 14.40 22.18
N TRP A 143 -6.63 14.93 22.66
CA TRP A 143 -7.66 14.16 23.36
C TRP A 143 -8.18 13.01 22.50
N TRP A 144 -8.47 13.27 21.22
CA TRP A 144 -8.97 12.24 20.33
C TRP A 144 -7.90 11.18 20.03
N ARG A 145 -6.68 11.61 19.71
CA ARG A 145 -5.54 10.72 19.39
C ARG A 145 -5.11 9.82 20.55
N SER A 146 -5.29 10.27 21.79
CA SER A 146 -4.95 9.53 23.02
C SER A 146 -6.15 8.82 23.68
N SER A 147 -7.31 8.81 23.02
CA SER A 147 -8.51 8.15 23.54
C SER A 147 -8.35 6.63 23.70
N LEU A 148 -9.14 6.04 24.61
CA LEU A 148 -9.17 4.59 24.84
C LEU A 148 -9.55 3.80 23.58
N PHE A 149 -10.30 4.40 22.66
CA PHE A 149 -10.67 3.79 21.39
C PHE A 149 -9.43 3.34 20.61
N TRP A 150 -8.42 4.20 20.49
CA TRP A 150 -7.19 3.89 19.76
C TRP A 150 -6.29 2.90 20.48
N ARG A 151 -6.33 2.86 21.82
CA ARG A 151 -5.63 1.82 22.60
C ARG A 151 -6.24 0.45 22.34
N TYR A 152 -7.58 0.34 22.30
CA TYR A 152 -8.24 -0.90 21.91
C TYR A 152 -7.97 -1.29 20.45
N PHE A 153 -7.91 -0.30 19.56
CA PHE A 153 -7.53 -0.50 18.16
C PHE A 153 -6.12 -1.07 18.03
N ALA A 154 -5.11 -0.46 18.67
CA ALA A 154 -3.73 -0.94 18.62
C ALA A 154 -3.57 -2.32 19.29
N ASP A 155 -4.18 -2.53 20.47
CA ASP A 155 -4.15 -3.81 21.18
C ASP A 155 -4.88 -4.95 20.42
N TYR A 156 -5.71 -4.63 19.43
CA TYR A 156 -6.29 -5.64 18.55
C TYR A 156 -5.20 -6.34 17.74
N TYR A 157 -4.23 -5.58 17.21
CA TYR A 157 -3.10 -6.05 16.39
C TYR A 157 -1.80 -6.24 17.17
N PRO A 158 -1.83 -6.27 18.52
CA PRO A 158 -0.67 -5.91 19.34
C PRO A 158 0.31 -4.91 18.70
N ALA A 159 -0.20 -3.79 18.17
CA ALA A 159 0.61 -2.86 17.37
C ALA A 159 1.68 -2.16 18.23
N SER A 160 2.91 -2.13 17.74
CA SER A 160 4.04 -1.47 18.40
C SER A 160 5.05 -0.94 17.38
N PHE A 161 6.07 -0.21 17.85
CA PHE A 161 7.20 0.16 17.01
C PHE A 161 8.54 0.00 17.74
N LEU A 162 9.60 -0.18 16.96
CA LEU A 162 10.99 -0.12 17.40
C LEU A 162 11.61 1.17 16.87
N LYS A 163 12.32 1.89 17.75
CA LYS A 163 13.07 3.10 17.43
C LYS A 163 14.55 2.74 17.36
N GLU A 164 15.18 2.93 16.20
CA GLU A 164 16.62 2.65 16.03
C GLU A 164 17.50 3.90 16.21
N ALA A 165 16.95 5.10 16.01
CA ALA A 165 17.68 6.35 16.14
C ALA A 165 16.85 7.45 16.82
N ASP A 166 17.53 8.37 17.50
CA ASP A 166 16.94 9.63 17.90
C ASP A 166 16.76 10.54 16.70
N LEU A 167 15.65 11.29 16.67
CA LEU A 167 15.35 12.27 15.63
C LEU A 167 15.33 13.66 16.25
N PRO A 168 16.36 14.50 16.02
CA PRO A 168 16.37 15.88 16.48
C PRO A 168 15.17 16.67 15.95
N ALA A 169 14.49 17.43 16.82
CA ALA A 169 13.33 18.24 16.43
C ALA A 169 13.71 19.59 15.78
N ASP A 170 14.95 19.73 15.27
CA ASP A 170 15.51 20.93 14.65
C ASP A 170 15.23 21.01 13.13
N ARG A 171 14.71 19.94 12.54
CA ARG A 171 14.46 19.79 11.10
C ARG A 171 13.16 19.05 10.80
N PRO A 172 12.64 19.13 9.57
CA PRO A 172 11.48 18.35 9.16
C PRO A 172 11.88 16.92 8.76
N TYR A 173 10.89 16.01 8.71
CA TYR A 173 11.11 14.61 8.33
C TYR A 173 10.08 14.09 7.34
N VAL A 174 10.51 13.18 6.47
CA VAL A 174 9.62 12.36 5.64
C VAL A 174 9.79 10.91 6.07
N PHE A 175 8.79 10.34 6.73
CA PHE A 175 8.71 8.92 7.02
C PHE A 175 8.15 8.17 5.81
N GLY A 176 8.92 7.25 5.25
CA GLY A 176 8.45 6.36 4.20
C GLY A 176 8.05 5.02 4.78
N TYR A 177 6.74 4.74 4.82
CA TYR A 177 6.17 3.55 5.45
C TYR A 177 5.98 2.42 4.43
N HIS A 178 6.48 1.24 4.80
CA HIS A 178 6.43 0.01 4.01
C HIS A 178 6.16 -1.20 4.89
N PRO A 179 5.54 -2.27 4.39
CA PRO A 179 4.66 -2.25 3.23
C PRO A 179 3.38 -1.46 3.56
N HIS A 180 2.62 -1.10 2.54
CA HIS A 180 1.30 -0.48 2.65
C HIS A 180 0.28 -1.44 3.26
N GLY A 181 0.43 -2.74 2.99
CA GLY A 181 -0.65 -3.70 3.17
C GLY A 181 -1.89 -3.28 2.39
N ILE A 182 -3.04 -3.82 2.78
CA ILE A 182 -4.30 -3.46 2.11
C ILE A 182 -4.73 -2.03 2.49
N ILE A 183 -4.65 -1.66 3.78
CA ILE A 183 -5.18 -0.38 4.29
C ILE A 183 -4.28 0.35 5.32
N GLY A 184 -3.05 -0.13 5.59
CA GLY A 184 -2.07 0.58 6.44
C GLY A 184 -2.50 0.80 7.90
N MET A 185 -2.92 -0.26 8.59
CA MET A 185 -3.40 -0.19 9.99
C MET A 185 -2.28 0.10 10.99
N GLY A 186 -1.08 -0.44 10.76
CA GLY A 186 0.08 -0.10 11.59
C GLY A 186 0.51 1.35 11.45
N ALA A 187 0.39 1.89 10.23
CA ALA A 187 0.68 3.30 9.96
C ALA A 187 -0.31 4.21 10.70
N LEU A 188 -1.59 3.88 10.68
CA LEU A 188 -2.61 4.60 11.45
C LEU A 188 -2.34 4.53 12.95
N ALA A 189 -2.16 3.32 13.50
CA ALA A 189 -1.90 3.12 14.92
C ALA A 189 -0.69 3.93 15.40
N THR A 190 0.38 3.95 14.60
CA THR A 190 1.66 4.56 14.99
C THR A 190 1.74 6.06 14.73
N PHE A 191 1.32 6.53 13.55
CA PHE A 191 1.57 7.91 13.12
C PHE A 191 0.35 8.83 13.24
N ALA A 192 -0.87 8.29 13.36
CA ALA A 192 -2.07 9.10 13.51
C ALA A 192 -2.59 9.14 14.96
N THR A 193 -2.27 8.14 15.78
CA THR A 193 -2.74 8.04 17.17
C THR A 193 -1.59 8.07 18.17
N GLU A 194 -1.90 8.15 19.46
CA GLU A 194 -0.92 8.00 20.54
C GLU A 194 -0.86 6.57 21.10
N ALA A 195 -1.56 5.63 20.49
CA ALA A 195 -1.76 4.30 21.05
C ALA A 195 -0.46 3.49 21.17
N THR A 196 0.51 3.71 20.28
CA THR A 196 1.83 3.07 20.34
C THR A 196 2.89 3.93 21.04
N GLY A 197 2.57 5.18 21.41
CA GLY A 197 3.48 6.08 22.14
C GLY A 197 4.46 6.89 21.27
N PHE A 198 4.14 7.18 20.00
CA PHE A 198 5.05 7.90 19.10
C PHE A 198 5.58 9.21 19.68
N SER A 199 4.69 10.09 20.17
CA SER A 199 5.09 11.41 20.68
C SER A 199 5.98 11.34 21.92
N GLN A 200 5.92 10.23 22.67
CA GLN A 200 6.80 9.98 23.82
C GLN A 200 8.20 9.55 23.35
N ALA A 201 8.28 8.73 22.29
CA ALA A 201 9.55 8.26 21.76
C ALA A 201 10.29 9.30 20.90
N PHE A 202 9.55 10.20 20.23
CA PHE A 202 10.11 11.27 19.40
C PHE A 202 9.59 12.64 19.87
N PRO A 203 10.07 13.12 21.04
CA PRO A 203 9.61 14.39 21.57
C PRO A 203 9.93 15.54 20.62
N GLY A 204 8.93 16.39 20.36
CA GLY A 204 9.05 17.52 19.44
C GLY A 204 8.78 17.18 17.97
N ILE A 205 8.71 15.90 17.59
CA ILE A 205 8.31 15.48 16.25
C ILE A 205 6.79 15.37 16.17
N LYS A 206 6.19 16.06 15.18
CA LYS A 206 4.75 16.05 14.91
C LYS A 206 4.47 15.31 13.59
N PRO A 207 4.12 14.01 13.65
CA PRO A 207 3.86 13.25 12.45
C PRO A 207 2.46 13.57 11.89
N HIS A 208 2.36 13.60 10.57
CA HIS A 208 1.10 13.67 9.84
C HIS A 208 1.02 12.49 8.89
N LEU A 209 0.22 11.49 9.23
CA LEU A 209 -0.07 10.41 8.30
C LEU A 209 -0.84 10.95 7.11
N LEU A 210 -0.39 10.60 5.90
CA LEU A 210 -0.98 11.11 4.67
C LEU A 210 -1.86 10.06 3.98
N THR A 211 -3.04 10.49 3.54
CA THR A 211 -4.01 9.63 2.84
C THR A 211 -4.58 10.31 1.59
N LEU A 212 -5.39 9.57 0.84
CA LEU A 212 -6.01 10.03 -0.41
C LEU A 212 -6.82 11.31 -0.20
N THR A 213 -6.68 12.27 -1.10
CA THR A 213 -7.40 13.56 -1.05
C THR A 213 -8.92 13.37 -1.04
N THR A 214 -9.43 12.33 -1.71
CA THR A 214 -10.86 12.01 -1.76
C THR A 214 -11.47 11.74 -0.37
N ASN A 215 -10.69 11.23 0.59
CA ASN A 215 -11.17 11.02 1.95
C ASN A 215 -11.65 12.31 2.63
N PHE A 216 -11.07 13.46 2.26
CA PHE A 216 -11.44 14.77 2.81
C PHE A 216 -12.66 15.41 2.13
N GLN A 217 -13.21 14.75 1.10
CA GLN A 217 -14.47 15.15 0.45
C GLN A 217 -15.68 14.48 1.10
N MET A 218 -15.48 13.45 1.93
CA MET A 218 -16.54 12.72 2.62
C MET A 218 -16.95 13.47 3.91
N PRO A 219 -18.19 13.95 4.02
CA PRO A 219 -18.72 14.61 5.21
C PRO A 219 -18.52 13.78 6.47
N PHE A 220 -18.20 14.45 7.59
CA PHE A 220 -17.89 13.88 8.92
C PHE A 220 -16.66 12.96 8.98
N TYR A 221 -16.47 12.04 8.04
CA TYR A 221 -15.28 11.20 7.97
C TYR A 221 -14.01 12.06 7.87
N ARG A 222 -14.05 13.12 7.05
CA ARG A 222 -12.97 14.11 6.96
C ARG A 222 -12.59 14.69 8.32
N ASP A 223 -13.56 14.98 9.18
CA ASP A 223 -13.31 15.67 10.45
C ASP A 223 -12.70 14.71 11.47
N ILE A 224 -13.08 13.42 11.42
CA ILE A 224 -12.42 12.35 12.19
C ILE A 224 -10.95 12.24 11.78
N LEU A 225 -10.65 12.22 10.48
CA LEU A 225 -9.27 12.17 9.98
C LEU A 225 -8.48 13.41 10.40
N LEU A 226 -9.06 14.61 10.25
CA LEU A 226 -8.41 15.85 10.64
C LEU A 226 -8.13 15.90 12.15
N ALA A 227 -9.05 15.39 12.98
CA ALA A 227 -8.87 15.26 14.42
C ALA A 227 -7.73 14.29 14.80
N LEU A 228 -7.42 13.31 13.93
CA LEU A 228 -6.24 12.45 14.07
C LEU A 228 -4.94 13.09 13.59
N GLY A 229 -4.99 14.29 13.01
CA GLY A 229 -3.84 14.90 12.34
C GLY A 229 -3.50 14.24 11.00
N VAL A 230 -4.42 13.44 10.43
CA VAL A 230 -4.26 12.86 9.10
C VAL A 230 -4.50 13.95 8.05
N CYS A 231 -3.63 14.01 7.04
CA CYS A 231 -3.66 15.03 5.99
C CYS A 231 -3.71 14.42 4.59
N SER A 232 -3.93 15.26 3.58
CA SER A 232 -3.87 14.86 2.18
C SER A 232 -2.44 14.53 1.77
N VAL A 233 -2.28 13.48 0.97
CA VAL A 233 -1.01 13.12 0.30
C VAL A 233 -0.70 14.00 -0.92
N SER A 234 -1.47 15.07 -1.16
CA SER A 234 -1.21 16.01 -2.26
C SER A 234 0.15 16.69 -2.07
N LYS A 235 0.87 16.93 -3.18
CA LYS A 235 2.16 17.64 -3.14
C LYS A 235 2.08 18.98 -2.39
N LYS A 236 0.97 19.70 -2.55
CA LYS A 236 0.69 20.97 -1.87
C LYS A 236 0.61 20.79 -0.36
N SER A 237 -0.16 19.79 0.10
CA SER A 237 -0.27 19.43 1.52
C SER A 237 1.11 19.09 2.10
N CYS A 238 1.85 18.18 1.46
CA CYS A 238 3.16 17.78 1.94
C CYS A 238 4.12 18.99 2.03
N SER A 239 4.13 19.85 1.01
CA SER A 239 4.97 21.04 0.98
C SER A 239 4.64 22.04 2.09
N ASN A 240 3.34 22.26 2.36
CA ASN A 240 2.89 23.15 3.42
C ASN A 240 3.28 22.63 4.81
N ILE A 241 3.10 21.33 5.06
CA ILE A 241 3.45 20.71 6.34
C ILE A 241 4.96 20.79 6.58
N LEU A 242 5.78 20.41 5.60
CA LEU A 242 7.24 20.44 5.73
C LEU A 242 7.79 21.88 5.87
N LYS A 243 7.13 22.88 5.30
CA LYS A 243 7.48 24.31 5.47
C LYS A 243 7.05 24.90 6.80
N SER A 244 6.22 24.20 7.59
CA SER A 244 5.70 24.73 8.85
C SER A 244 6.75 24.78 9.96
N GLY A 245 7.94 24.23 9.73
CA GLY A 245 9.12 24.44 10.57
C GLY A 245 9.71 23.17 11.19
N PRO A 246 10.67 23.34 12.11
CA PRO A 246 11.33 22.24 12.82
C PRO A 246 10.35 21.28 13.51
N GLY A 247 10.69 19.98 13.48
CA GLY A 247 9.88 18.92 14.10
C GLY A 247 8.63 18.53 13.29
N MET A 248 8.30 19.22 12.21
CA MET A 248 7.17 18.85 11.36
C MET A 248 7.53 17.64 10.50
N ALA A 249 6.69 16.61 10.54
CA ALA A 249 6.92 15.41 9.77
C ALA A 249 5.68 14.95 9.02
N ILE A 250 5.90 14.30 7.88
CA ILE A 250 4.86 13.60 7.13
C ILE A 250 5.20 12.12 7.06
N THR A 251 4.17 11.28 7.06
CA THR A 251 4.30 9.84 6.84
C THR A 251 3.56 9.45 5.57
N ILE A 252 4.30 8.95 4.59
CA ILE A 252 3.77 8.49 3.31
C ILE A 252 3.84 6.98 3.26
N VAL A 253 2.70 6.34 3.02
CA VAL A 253 2.64 4.91 2.73
C VAL A 253 2.95 4.71 1.24
N VAL A 254 4.21 4.47 0.93
CA VAL A 254 4.79 4.72 -0.41
C VAL A 254 4.21 3.81 -1.50
N GLY A 255 3.97 2.53 -1.17
CA GLY A 255 3.49 1.54 -2.14
C GLY A 255 2.12 1.89 -2.75
N GLY A 256 1.27 2.57 -1.98
CA GLY A 256 -0.07 2.99 -2.37
C GLY A 256 -0.94 1.84 -2.88
N ALA A 257 -1.94 2.18 -3.70
CA ALA A 257 -2.89 1.22 -4.25
C ALA A 257 -2.26 0.07 -5.07
N ALA A 258 -1.09 0.30 -5.67
CA ALA A 258 -0.40 -0.75 -6.44
C ALA A 258 0.09 -1.88 -5.52
N GLU A 259 0.69 -1.52 -4.39
CA GLU A 259 1.17 -2.48 -3.40
C GLU A 259 0.01 -3.15 -2.64
N SER A 260 -1.06 -2.41 -2.35
CA SER A 260 -2.26 -2.96 -1.71
C SER A 260 -2.92 -4.08 -2.50
N LEU A 261 -2.88 -4.00 -3.84
CA LEU A 261 -3.40 -5.04 -4.74
C LEU A 261 -2.51 -6.29 -4.81
N SER A 262 -1.26 -6.20 -4.37
CA SER A 262 -0.32 -7.33 -4.33
C SER A 262 -0.02 -7.84 -2.92
N ALA A 263 -0.51 -7.16 -1.88
CA ALA A 263 -0.32 -7.52 -0.48
C ALA A 263 -0.79 -8.95 -0.19
N ARG A 264 0.13 -9.84 0.16
CA ARG A 264 -0.18 -11.24 0.50
C ARG A 264 0.48 -11.57 1.83
N PRO A 265 -0.18 -12.36 2.69
CA PRO A 265 0.45 -12.85 3.92
C PRO A 265 1.78 -13.54 3.64
N GLY A 266 2.76 -13.32 4.50
CA GLY A 266 4.09 -13.90 4.41
C GLY A 266 4.98 -13.34 3.29
N THR A 267 4.56 -12.30 2.56
CA THR A 267 5.40 -11.64 1.54
C THR A 267 5.70 -10.18 1.88
N ALA A 268 6.80 -9.66 1.34
CA ALA A 268 7.21 -8.27 1.46
C ALA A 268 7.64 -7.74 0.08
N ASP A 269 6.67 -7.50 -0.80
CA ASP A 269 6.91 -6.93 -2.12
C ASP A 269 6.65 -5.41 -2.08
N LEU A 270 7.72 -4.62 -2.15
CA LEU A 270 7.64 -3.17 -2.02
C LEU A 270 7.66 -2.48 -3.39
N THR A 271 6.57 -1.78 -3.72
CA THR A 271 6.47 -0.91 -4.90
C THR A 271 7.22 0.38 -4.64
N LEU A 272 8.52 0.40 -4.98
CA LEU A 272 9.43 1.48 -4.60
C LEU A 272 10.37 1.91 -5.72
N ARG A 273 10.73 1.04 -6.67
CA ARG A 273 11.81 1.34 -7.65
C ARG A 273 11.49 2.58 -8.49
N LYS A 274 10.24 2.80 -8.88
CA LYS A 274 9.82 3.99 -9.66
C LYS A 274 9.19 5.09 -8.80
N ARG A 275 9.10 4.92 -7.47
CA ARG A 275 8.44 5.88 -6.55
C ARG A 275 9.40 6.95 -6.04
N LEU A 276 9.87 7.83 -6.91
CA LEU A 276 10.85 8.87 -6.55
C LEU A 276 10.25 10.15 -5.95
N GLY A 277 8.91 10.28 -5.96
CA GLY A 277 8.24 11.54 -5.61
C GLY A 277 8.46 11.99 -4.16
N PHE A 278 8.42 11.06 -3.21
CA PHE A 278 8.60 11.38 -1.78
C PHE A 278 10.07 11.72 -1.44
N ILE A 279 11.02 11.10 -2.14
CA ILE A 279 12.46 11.41 -2.03
C ILE A 279 12.74 12.80 -2.58
N LYS A 280 12.20 13.11 -3.77
CA LYS A 280 12.30 14.45 -4.36
C LYS A 280 11.73 15.50 -3.41
N LEU A 281 10.59 15.21 -2.78
CA LEU A 281 9.97 16.11 -1.82
C LEU A 281 10.85 16.31 -0.57
N ALA A 282 11.44 15.24 -0.03
CA ALA A 282 12.37 15.30 1.10
C ALA A 282 13.55 16.24 0.80
N ILE A 283 14.21 16.05 -0.35
CA ILE A 283 15.32 16.89 -0.80
C ILE A 283 14.88 18.35 -1.00
N GLN A 284 13.72 18.60 -1.62
CA GLN A 284 13.22 19.96 -1.85
C GLN A 284 12.96 20.76 -0.57
N HIS A 285 12.74 20.07 0.55
CA HIS A 285 12.38 20.67 1.82
C HIS A 285 13.45 20.54 2.90
N GLY A 286 14.62 19.95 2.57
CA GLY A 286 15.65 19.66 3.58
C GLY A 286 15.13 18.76 4.69
N ALA A 287 14.18 17.87 4.36
CA ALA A 287 13.52 17.00 5.32
C ALA A 287 14.20 15.63 5.30
N ASP A 288 14.79 15.24 6.43
CA ASP A 288 15.52 13.98 6.50
C ASP A 288 14.56 12.80 6.26
N LEU A 289 15.01 11.84 5.46
CA LEU A 289 14.19 10.74 4.99
C LEU A 289 14.35 9.56 5.95
N VAL A 290 13.25 9.11 6.57
CA VAL A 290 13.29 8.02 7.56
C VAL A 290 12.58 6.79 6.99
N PRO A 291 13.31 5.72 6.65
CA PRO A 291 12.71 4.46 6.24
C PRO A 291 11.97 3.79 7.40
N VAL A 292 10.73 3.36 7.17
CA VAL A 292 9.93 2.62 8.15
C VAL A 292 9.48 1.31 7.55
N PHE A 293 9.84 0.19 8.18
CA PHE A 293 9.42 -1.14 7.77
C PHE A 293 8.50 -1.78 8.81
N SER A 294 7.30 -2.17 8.43
CA SER A 294 6.26 -2.73 9.27
C SER A 294 6.10 -4.23 9.02
N PHE A 295 6.52 -5.03 9.99
CA PHE A 295 6.29 -6.46 9.99
C PHE A 295 4.84 -6.75 10.37
N GLY A 296 4.23 -7.76 9.73
CA GLY A 296 2.86 -8.19 10.01
C GLY A 296 1.76 -7.41 9.28
N GLU A 297 2.07 -6.27 8.66
CA GLU A 297 1.09 -5.43 7.95
C GLU A 297 0.39 -6.17 6.79
N ASN A 298 1.10 -7.04 6.07
CA ASN A 298 0.52 -7.86 5.00
C ASN A 298 -0.25 -9.08 5.51
N ASP A 299 -0.12 -9.44 6.79
CA ASP A 299 -0.69 -10.66 7.37
C ASP A 299 -2.10 -10.44 7.97
N ILE A 300 -2.56 -9.20 8.04
CA ILE A 300 -3.86 -8.85 8.64
C ILE A 300 -5.05 -9.06 7.70
N TYR A 301 -4.82 -9.40 6.43
CA TYR A 301 -5.87 -9.73 5.47
C TYR A 301 -5.41 -10.79 4.48
N GLU A 302 -6.34 -11.56 3.96
CA GLU A 302 -6.13 -12.40 2.79
C GLU A 302 -6.75 -11.74 1.56
N GLN A 303 -5.93 -11.48 0.55
CA GLN A 303 -6.44 -11.02 -0.73
C GLN A 303 -7.07 -12.18 -1.48
N MET A 304 -8.26 -11.94 -2.05
CA MET A 304 -8.85 -12.91 -2.97
C MET A 304 -7.91 -13.16 -4.16
N PRO A 305 -7.91 -14.36 -4.74
CA PRO A 305 -7.16 -14.65 -5.95
C PRO A 305 -7.56 -13.65 -7.04
N ASN A 306 -6.59 -12.89 -7.53
CA ASN A 306 -6.81 -11.83 -8.49
C ASN A 306 -5.72 -11.87 -9.56
N GLU A 307 -5.64 -13.02 -10.22
CA GLU A 307 -4.62 -13.28 -11.22
C GLU A 307 -4.84 -12.43 -12.48
N LYS A 308 -3.73 -12.06 -13.12
CA LYS A 308 -3.74 -11.34 -14.40
C LYS A 308 -4.49 -12.19 -15.43
N GLY A 309 -5.59 -11.64 -15.96
CA GLY A 309 -6.47 -12.34 -16.91
C GLY A 309 -7.89 -12.59 -16.39
N THR A 310 -8.13 -12.43 -15.09
CA THR A 310 -9.49 -12.51 -14.53
C THR A 310 -10.32 -11.26 -14.81
N THR A 311 -11.64 -11.40 -14.90
CA THR A 311 -12.58 -10.27 -15.03
C THR A 311 -12.51 -9.32 -13.83
N VAL A 312 -12.24 -9.87 -12.64
CA VAL A 312 -12.00 -9.12 -11.40
C VAL A 312 -10.77 -8.22 -11.54
N TYR A 313 -9.65 -8.74 -12.04
CA TYR A 313 -8.43 -7.97 -12.26
C TYR A 313 -8.66 -6.83 -13.25
N ALA A 314 -9.37 -7.09 -14.35
CA ALA A 314 -9.70 -6.08 -15.35
C ALA A 314 -10.60 -4.96 -14.76
N LEU A 315 -11.61 -5.32 -13.96
CA LEU A 315 -12.51 -4.37 -13.30
C LEU A 315 -11.76 -3.51 -12.27
N GLN A 316 -10.91 -4.11 -11.43
CA GLN A 316 -10.11 -3.38 -10.46
C GLN A 316 -9.12 -2.43 -11.13
N ARG A 317 -8.47 -2.84 -12.23
CA ARG A 317 -7.56 -1.97 -13.00
C ARG A 317 -8.30 -0.80 -13.64
N LYS A 318 -9.50 -1.04 -14.19
CA LYS A 318 -10.35 0.02 -14.76
C LYS A 318 -10.81 1.00 -13.68
N PHE A 319 -11.20 0.49 -12.51
CA PHE A 319 -11.58 1.32 -11.36
C PHE A 319 -10.38 2.13 -10.85
N GLN A 320 -9.20 1.50 -10.73
CA GLN A 320 -7.94 2.17 -10.39
C GLN A 320 -7.61 3.33 -11.32
N SER A 321 -7.73 3.12 -12.64
CA SER A 321 -7.40 4.14 -13.63
C SER A 321 -8.37 5.32 -13.60
N LEU A 322 -9.62 5.10 -13.19
CA LEU A 322 -10.65 6.13 -13.12
C LEU A 322 -10.58 6.94 -11.82
N PHE A 323 -10.38 6.25 -10.68
CA PHE A 323 -10.56 6.87 -9.36
C PHE A 323 -9.25 7.07 -8.60
N GLY A 324 -8.12 6.54 -9.10
CA GLY A 324 -6.81 6.62 -8.44
C GLY A 324 -6.68 5.72 -7.19
N PHE A 325 -7.74 4.99 -6.84
CA PHE A 325 -7.75 3.95 -5.80
C PHE A 325 -8.47 2.72 -6.33
N THR A 326 -8.13 1.55 -5.80
CA THR A 326 -8.75 0.28 -6.15
C THR A 326 -9.76 -0.11 -5.07
N LEU A 327 -10.71 -0.96 -5.42
CA LEU A 327 -11.49 -1.70 -4.43
C LEU A 327 -10.78 -3.06 -4.25
N PRO A 328 -9.83 -3.21 -3.30
CA PRO A 328 -9.23 -4.50 -3.09
C PRO A 328 -10.34 -5.46 -2.63
N LEU A 329 -10.43 -6.61 -3.29
CA LEU A 329 -11.30 -7.70 -2.87
C LEU A 329 -10.48 -8.56 -1.92
N PHE A 330 -10.73 -8.39 -0.64
CA PHE A 330 -10.04 -9.09 0.42
C PHE A 330 -11.07 -9.66 1.39
N HIS A 331 -10.69 -10.73 2.06
CA HIS A 331 -11.40 -11.20 3.24
C HIS A 331 -10.46 -11.21 4.43
N GLY A 332 -11.04 -11.02 5.60
CA GLY A 332 -10.44 -11.42 6.85
C GLY A 332 -11.47 -12.20 7.64
N ARG A 333 -11.64 -11.87 8.91
CA ARG A 333 -12.60 -12.53 9.81
C ARG A 333 -13.98 -11.87 9.79
N GLY A 334 -14.98 -12.56 10.32
CA GLY A 334 -16.28 -11.98 10.67
C GLY A 334 -16.32 -11.40 12.09
N LEU A 335 -17.40 -10.70 12.43
CA LEU A 335 -17.69 -10.29 13.83
C LEU A 335 -17.93 -11.50 14.75
N LEU A 336 -18.52 -12.56 14.21
CA LEU A 336 -18.92 -13.77 14.94
C LEU A 336 -18.15 -15.03 14.52
N ASN A 337 -17.27 -14.93 13.52
CA ASN A 337 -16.50 -16.07 13.01
C ASN A 337 -15.04 -15.67 12.72
N TYR A 338 -14.15 -16.65 12.58
CA TYR A 338 -12.72 -16.43 12.38
C TYR A 338 -12.29 -16.27 10.92
N ASN A 339 -13.04 -16.80 9.95
CA ASN A 339 -12.52 -17.10 8.61
C ASN A 339 -13.25 -16.38 7.45
N LEU A 340 -14.35 -15.66 7.73
CA LEU A 340 -15.16 -15.00 6.69
C LEU A 340 -15.74 -13.65 7.15
N GLY A 341 -15.18 -12.56 6.64
CA GLY A 341 -15.73 -11.20 6.75
C GLY A 341 -14.76 -10.11 6.29
N LEU A 342 -15.06 -8.85 6.60
CA LEU A 342 -14.23 -7.69 6.23
C LEU A 342 -13.32 -7.21 7.36
N MET A 343 -13.38 -7.85 8.52
CA MET A 343 -12.54 -7.49 9.67
C MET A 343 -11.15 -8.09 9.48
N PRO A 344 -10.08 -7.36 9.81
CA PRO A 344 -8.73 -7.88 9.68
C PRO A 344 -8.46 -9.02 10.66
N TYR A 345 -7.51 -9.89 10.34
CA TYR A 345 -6.98 -10.88 11.27
C TYR A 345 -6.22 -10.20 12.41
N ARG A 346 -6.28 -10.83 13.58
CA ARG A 346 -5.53 -10.43 14.77
C ARG A 346 -4.08 -10.94 14.67
N ARG A 347 -3.23 -10.19 13.98
CA ARG A 347 -1.80 -10.45 13.86
C ARG A 347 -1.00 -9.30 14.46
N GLU A 348 0.17 -9.62 14.98
CA GLU A 348 1.12 -8.64 15.51
C GLU A 348 1.58 -7.70 14.39
N ILE A 349 1.61 -6.38 14.66
CA ILE A 349 2.21 -5.40 13.74
C ILE A 349 3.35 -4.68 14.47
N VAL A 350 4.55 -4.74 13.91
CA VAL A 350 5.74 -4.06 14.48
C VAL A 350 6.38 -3.18 13.43
N ALA A 351 6.25 -1.86 13.60
CA ALA A 351 6.92 -0.88 12.75
C ALA A 351 8.35 -0.61 13.25
N VAL A 352 9.37 -0.88 12.45
CA VAL A 352 10.74 -0.47 12.74
C VAL A 352 10.99 0.88 12.08
N ILE A 353 11.26 1.90 12.89
CA ILE A 353 11.62 3.25 12.46
C ILE A 353 13.14 3.30 12.40
N GLY A 354 13.65 3.28 11.16
CA GLY A 354 15.07 3.14 10.85
C GLY A 354 15.89 4.41 11.06
N ASN A 355 17.14 4.33 10.62
CA ASN A 355 18.06 5.46 10.69
C ASN A 355 17.67 6.56 9.69
N PRO A 356 17.73 7.85 10.08
CA PRO A 356 17.45 8.94 9.17
C PRO A 356 18.54 9.05 8.09
N ILE A 357 18.12 9.27 6.86
CA ILE A 357 18.99 9.56 5.73
C ILE A 357 18.99 11.07 5.54
N HIS A 358 20.14 11.68 5.85
CA HIS A 358 20.30 13.11 5.74
C HIS A 358 20.23 13.56 4.28
N VAL A 359 19.46 14.61 4.01
CA VAL A 359 19.34 15.22 2.69
C VAL A 359 19.83 16.65 2.70
N ARG A 360 20.57 17.04 1.66
CA ARG A 360 20.91 18.44 1.43
C ARG A 360 19.77 19.11 0.66
N GLN A 361 19.26 20.23 1.17
CA GLN A 361 18.17 20.92 0.50
C GLN A 361 18.56 21.41 -0.90
N SER A 362 17.71 21.10 -1.89
CA SER A 362 17.86 21.57 -3.28
C SER A 362 16.47 21.80 -3.88
N ASP A 363 16.20 23.01 -4.39
CA ASP A 363 14.89 23.35 -4.96
C ASP A 363 14.57 22.53 -6.23
N LYS A 364 15.60 22.21 -7.00
CA LYS A 364 15.51 21.45 -8.27
C LYS A 364 16.52 20.31 -8.23
N PRO A 365 16.26 19.25 -7.45
CA PRO A 365 17.21 18.15 -7.34
C PRO A 365 17.31 17.42 -8.67
N THR A 366 18.54 17.05 -9.04
CA THR A 366 18.78 16.27 -10.25
C THR A 366 18.30 14.83 -10.07
N LEU A 367 18.16 14.09 -11.17
CA LEU A 367 17.76 12.68 -11.07
C LEU A 367 18.84 11.87 -10.34
N GLU A 368 20.11 12.19 -10.55
CA GLU A 368 21.26 11.55 -9.93
C GLU A 368 21.23 11.72 -8.40
N GLU A 369 20.98 12.94 -7.91
CA GLU A 369 20.83 13.21 -6.47
C GLU A 369 19.67 12.41 -5.87
N VAL A 370 18.52 12.38 -6.55
CA VAL A 370 17.34 11.61 -6.11
C VAL A 370 17.62 10.11 -6.06
N MET A 371 18.32 9.59 -7.08
CA MET A 371 18.68 8.17 -7.18
C MET A 371 19.73 7.76 -6.12
N GLU A 372 20.66 8.65 -5.78
CA GLU A 372 21.62 8.41 -4.71
C GLU A 372 20.91 8.25 -3.35
N ILE A 373 19.98 9.15 -3.03
CA ILE A 373 19.17 9.05 -1.81
C ILE A 373 18.25 7.82 -1.86
N GLN A 374 17.68 7.49 -3.02
CA GLN A 374 16.88 6.26 -3.18
C GLN A 374 17.71 5.01 -2.87
N LYS A 375 18.96 4.95 -3.35
CA LYS A 375 19.85 3.83 -3.08
C LYS A 375 20.07 3.66 -1.57
N LYS A 376 20.43 4.73 -0.86
CA LYS A 376 20.57 4.74 0.62
C LYS A 376 19.28 4.31 1.32
N TYR A 377 18.13 4.76 0.81
CA TYR A 377 16.81 4.40 1.34
C TYR A 377 16.50 2.90 1.19
N ILE A 378 16.78 2.31 0.03
CA ILE A 378 16.59 0.88 -0.21
C ILE A 378 17.59 0.06 0.62
N GLU A 379 18.85 0.49 0.72
CA GLU A 379 19.86 -0.15 1.54
C GLU A 379 19.43 -0.21 3.01
N GLU A 380 18.88 0.89 3.54
CA GLU A 380 18.41 0.93 4.93
C GLU A 380 17.15 0.07 5.15
N LEU A 381 16.17 0.08 4.24
CA LEU A 381 15.04 -0.87 4.31
C LEU A 381 15.51 -2.33 4.27
N THR A 382 16.50 -2.63 3.43
CA THR A 382 17.09 -3.97 3.31
C THR A 382 17.84 -4.36 4.59
N ARG A 383 18.55 -3.42 5.22
CA ARG A 383 19.20 -3.62 6.51
C ARG A 383 18.18 -3.93 7.60
N ILE A 384 17.10 -3.14 7.71
CA ILE A 384 16.01 -3.37 8.68
C ILE A 384 15.42 -4.77 8.47
N TRP A 385 15.09 -5.12 7.22
CA TRP A 385 14.59 -6.45 6.89
C TRP A 385 15.55 -7.56 7.36
N ASN A 386 16.82 -7.49 6.96
CA ASN A 386 17.80 -8.51 7.34
C ASN A 386 18.04 -8.61 8.84
N THR A 387 17.92 -7.50 9.56
CA THR A 387 18.10 -7.45 11.03
C THR A 387 16.95 -8.12 11.76
N TYR A 388 15.70 -7.93 11.30
CA TYR A 388 14.53 -8.31 12.09
C TYR A 388 13.64 -9.41 11.48
N LYS A 389 13.88 -9.84 10.23
CA LYS A 389 13.04 -10.85 9.55
C LYS A 389 12.93 -12.16 10.31
N ASP A 390 13.99 -12.63 10.96
CA ASP A 390 13.95 -13.89 11.70
C ASP A 390 13.23 -13.77 13.05
N LYS A 391 13.03 -12.54 13.52
CA LYS A 391 12.25 -12.26 14.73
C LYS A 391 10.77 -12.09 14.43
N PHE A 392 10.43 -11.24 13.45
CA PHE A 392 9.04 -10.81 13.20
C PHE A 392 8.41 -11.41 11.94
N ALA A 393 9.20 -11.93 10.99
CA ALA A 393 8.72 -12.58 9.76
C ALA A 393 9.11 -14.07 9.71
N LYS A 394 8.86 -14.80 10.81
CA LYS A 394 9.20 -16.23 10.93
C LYS A 394 8.48 -17.11 9.90
N ALA A 395 7.25 -16.73 9.54
CA ALA A 395 6.41 -17.45 8.58
C ALA A 395 6.51 -16.89 7.15
N ARG A 396 7.58 -16.14 6.83
CA ARG A 396 7.76 -15.57 5.50
C ARG A 396 7.85 -16.67 4.43
N LEU A 397 7.18 -16.44 3.32
CA LEU A 397 7.18 -17.31 2.14
C LEU A 397 8.35 -17.00 1.21
N ARG A 398 8.81 -15.75 1.21
CA ARG A 398 9.96 -15.27 0.43
C ARG A 398 10.63 -14.08 1.11
N GLU A 399 11.85 -13.79 0.67
CA GLU A 399 12.60 -12.62 1.09
C GLU A 399 12.01 -11.32 0.52
N LEU A 400 12.43 -10.18 1.11
CA LEU A 400 12.09 -8.84 0.66
C LEU A 400 12.38 -8.68 -0.83
N ASN A 401 11.41 -8.13 -1.56
CA ASN A 401 11.52 -7.88 -2.98
C ASN A 401 11.12 -6.44 -3.30
N ILE A 402 12.01 -5.71 -3.99
CA ILE A 402 11.77 -4.33 -4.41
C ILE A 402 11.30 -4.32 -5.86
N ILE A 403 10.01 -4.03 -6.06
CA ILE A 403 9.34 -4.01 -7.37
C ILE A 403 9.16 -2.59 -7.91
N ASP A 404 8.78 -2.55 -9.18
CA ASP A 404 8.66 -1.35 -10.02
C ASP A 404 7.60 -0.34 -9.58
#